data_AF-A0A7Y1TM12-F1
#
_entry.id   AF-A0A7Y1TM12-F1
#
_cell.length_a   1.000
_cell.length_b   1.000
_cell.length_c   1.000
_cell.angle_alpha   90.00
_cell.angle_beta   90.00
_cell.angle_gamma   90.00
#
_symmetry.space_group_name_H-M   'P 1'
#
loop_
_entity.id
_entity.type
_entity.pdbx_description
1 polymer ?
#
loop_
_entity_poly.entity_id
_entity_poly.type
_entity_poly.pdbx_seq_one_letter_code
_entity_poly.pdbx_strand_id
1 'polypeptide(L)'
;MHSKIVTFLFILFFGFSLCAQDLDAYKYIIIPSKFDFQKSNDQYQLNSLSKFLFNKKGMVAIIDNEKQPQDLYNNPCLALRTEVSENSNLFTTKLTIILTDCRNTVVFTSEEGKSKLKDFKKGHQEALRMAFRSIQAIDYSFDQRLVITR
;
A
#
# COMPACT_ATOMS: atom_id res chain seq x y z
N MET A 1 32.72 32.84 40.69
CA MET A 1 33.42 33.26 39.45
C MET A 1 34.34 32.11 39.05
N HIS A 2 34.26 31.41 37.93
CA HIS A 2 33.69 31.69 36.62
C HIS A 2 33.19 30.36 36.00
N SER A 3 32.01 30.44 35.37
CA SER A 3 31.53 29.57 34.28
C SER A 3 32.64 29.23 33.27
N LYS A 4 32.72 27.98 32.78
CA LYS A 4 32.90 27.55 31.36
C LYS A 4 32.52 26.06 31.23
N ILE A 5 31.29 25.77 30.80
CA ILE A 5 30.93 25.35 29.43
C ILE A 5 31.04 23.83 29.24
N VAL A 6 29.86 23.23 29.32
CA VAL A 6 29.51 21.88 28.90
C VAL A 6 29.65 21.79 27.39
N THR A 7 30.51 20.90 26.88
CA THR A 7 30.52 20.52 25.46
C THR A 7 30.37 19.00 25.37
N PHE A 8 29.13 18.53 25.47
CA PHE A 8 28.76 17.16 25.11
C PHE A 8 28.40 17.17 23.63
N LEU A 9 29.38 16.83 22.77
CA LEU A 9 29.21 16.76 21.33
C LEU A 9 28.49 15.45 20.98
N PHE A 10 27.16 15.48 21.00
CA PHE A 10 26.33 14.37 20.52
C PHE A 10 26.22 14.46 19.00
N ILE A 11 27.21 13.90 18.29
CA ILE A 11 27.10 13.70 16.84
C ILE A 11 26.14 12.53 16.62
N LEU A 12 24.88 12.87 16.38
CA LEU A 12 23.88 11.92 15.93
C LEU A 12 24.08 11.73 14.43
N PHE A 13 24.88 10.73 14.06
CA PHE A 13 24.87 10.17 12.70
C PHE A 13 23.51 9.49 12.48
N PHE A 14 22.49 10.25 12.06
CA PHE A 14 21.41 9.67 11.27
C PHE A 14 22.01 9.36 9.90
N GLY A 15 22.54 8.15 9.77
CA GLY A 15 22.64 7.52 8.46
C GLY A 15 21.21 7.33 7.94
N PHE A 16 20.69 8.31 7.22
CA PHE A 16 19.58 8.06 6.32
C PHE A 16 20.12 7.14 5.24
N SER A 17 20.00 5.82 5.44
CA SER A 17 19.97 4.90 4.31
C SER A 17 18.81 5.36 3.44
N LEU A 18 19.15 5.96 2.30
CA LEU A 18 18.26 6.10 1.17
C LEU A 18 17.90 4.68 0.71
N CYS A 19 16.95 4.04 1.40
CA CYS A 19 16.26 2.91 0.82
C CYS A 19 15.59 3.46 -0.43
N ALA A 20 16.11 3.08 -1.60
CA ALA A 20 15.44 3.31 -2.87
C ALA A 20 13.97 2.89 -2.68
N GLN A 21 13.06 3.84 -2.88
CA GLN A 21 11.63 3.63 -2.70
C GLN A 21 11.19 2.65 -3.78
N ASP A 22 11.21 1.35 -3.47
CA ASP A 22 10.93 0.27 -4.44
C ASP A 22 9.57 0.43 -5.13
N LEU A 23 8.64 1.15 -4.48
CA LEU A 23 7.31 1.46 -5.02
C LEU A 23 7.34 2.46 -6.19
N ASP A 24 8.33 3.36 -6.27
CA ASP A 24 8.43 4.37 -7.34
C ASP A 24 8.73 3.75 -8.70
N ALA A 25 9.21 2.51 -8.73
CA ALA A 25 9.41 1.74 -9.95
C ALA A 25 8.09 1.25 -10.58
N TYR A 26 6.96 1.38 -9.88
CA TYR A 26 5.67 0.86 -10.33
C TYR A 26 4.69 2.00 -10.63
N LYS A 27 4.16 1.98 -11.84
CA LYS A 27 3.21 2.98 -12.36
C LYS A 27 1.77 2.63 -12.01
N TYR A 28 1.48 1.33 -12.01
CA TYR A 28 0.12 0.81 -11.92
C TYR A 28 -0.09 -0.02 -10.65
N ILE A 29 -1.32 -0.02 -10.16
CA ILE A 29 -1.78 -0.94 -9.11
C ILE A 29 -2.96 -1.74 -9.67
N ILE A 30 -2.80 -3.06 -9.73
CA ILE A 30 -3.87 -3.98 -10.10
C ILE A 30 -4.60 -4.40 -8.84
N ILE A 31 -5.90 -4.14 -8.82
CA ILE A 31 -6.79 -4.50 -7.72
C ILE A 31 -7.70 -5.63 -8.21
N PRO A 32 -7.80 -6.76 -7.51
CA PRO A 32 -8.71 -7.81 -7.92
C PRO A 32 -10.15 -7.30 -7.84
N SER A 33 -11.04 -7.76 -8.70
CA SER A 33 -12.49 -7.44 -8.62
C SER A 33 -13.16 -8.08 -7.40
N LYS A 34 -12.52 -9.10 -6.84
CA LYS A 34 -12.90 -9.80 -5.61
C LYS A 34 -11.64 -10.23 -4.85
N PHE A 35 -11.48 -9.78 -3.62
CA PHE A 35 -10.45 -10.30 -2.70
C PHE A 35 -10.81 -11.70 -2.24
N ASP A 36 -9.81 -12.50 -1.84
CA ASP A 36 -9.99 -13.92 -1.54
C ASP A 36 -11.01 -14.21 -0.44
N PHE A 37 -11.10 -13.34 0.57
CA PHE A 37 -12.08 -13.48 1.66
C PHE A 37 -13.51 -13.05 1.28
N GLN A 38 -13.68 -12.35 0.15
CA GLN A 38 -14.98 -11.88 -0.29
C GLN A 38 -15.76 -13.00 -1.01
N LYS A 39 -17.06 -13.06 -0.75
CA LYS A 39 -18.00 -14.00 -1.38
C LYS A 39 -18.49 -13.49 -2.74
N SER A 40 -18.51 -12.18 -2.94
CA SER A 40 -18.95 -11.53 -4.19
C SER A 40 -18.00 -10.40 -4.58
N ASN A 41 -18.00 -10.04 -5.86
CA ASN A 41 -17.22 -8.90 -6.37
C ASN A 41 -17.59 -7.62 -5.60
N ASP A 42 -16.57 -6.83 -5.29
CA ASP A 42 -16.68 -5.56 -4.55
C ASP A 42 -17.53 -5.64 -3.26
N GLN A 43 -17.51 -6.78 -2.58
CA GLN A 43 -18.23 -6.94 -1.31
C GLN A 43 -17.77 -5.90 -0.29
N TYR A 44 -18.73 -5.24 0.35
CA TYR A 44 -18.50 -4.08 1.23
C TYR A 44 -17.86 -2.85 0.55
N GLN A 45 -17.77 -2.84 -0.78
CA GLN A 45 -17.15 -1.80 -1.60
C GLN A 45 -15.65 -1.63 -1.37
N LEU A 46 -14.94 -2.70 -0.99
CA LEU A 46 -13.52 -2.62 -0.63
C LEU A 46 -12.61 -2.45 -1.84
N ASN A 47 -12.98 -3.03 -2.99
CA ASN A 47 -12.16 -3.01 -4.21
C ASN A 47 -12.28 -1.60 -4.84
N SER A 48 -13.50 -1.08 -4.91
CA SER A 48 -13.78 0.31 -5.29
C SER A 48 -13.10 1.31 -4.34
N LEU A 49 -13.17 1.08 -3.02
CA LEU A 49 -12.51 1.94 -2.04
C LEU A 49 -10.98 1.89 -2.18
N SER A 50 -10.40 0.71 -2.40
CA SER A 50 -8.96 0.56 -2.64
C SER A 50 -8.55 1.36 -3.88
N LYS A 51 -9.28 1.22 -4.99
CA LYS A 51 -9.02 1.96 -6.24
C LYS A 51 -9.02 3.46 -6.01
N PHE A 52 -10.04 3.96 -5.30
CA PHE A 52 -10.14 5.37 -4.94
C PHE A 52 -8.94 5.84 -4.11
N LEU A 53 -8.54 5.07 -3.09
CA LEU A 53 -7.44 5.42 -2.20
C LEU A 53 -6.08 5.45 -2.91
N PHE A 54 -5.79 4.45 -3.77
CA PHE A 54 -4.57 4.43 -4.58
C PHE A 54 -4.52 5.58 -5.58
N ASN A 55 -5.62 5.84 -6.29
CA ASN A 55 -5.73 7.00 -7.20
C ASN A 55 -5.52 8.32 -6.47
N LYS A 56 -6.08 8.47 -5.26
CA LYS A 56 -5.88 9.66 -4.42
C LYS A 56 -4.40 9.86 -4.03
N LYS A 57 -3.63 8.77 -3.92
CA LYS A 57 -2.19 8.82 -3.63
C LYS A 57 -1.34 9.15 -4.86
N GLY A 58 -1.91 9.14 -6.06
CA GLY A 58 -1.21 9.45 -7.32
C GLY A 58 -0.78 8.21 -8.12
N MET A 59 -1.09 7.00 -7.66
CA MET A 59 -0.90 5.76 -8.40
C MET A 59 -2.06 5.51 -9.36
N VAL A 60 -1.82 4.86 -10.51
CA VAL A 60 -2.90 4.50 -11.44
C VAL A 60 -3.47 3.13 -11.07
N ALA A 61 -4.61 3.12 -10.38
CA ALA A 61 -5.27 1.89 -9.95
C ALA A 61 -6.31 1.37 -10.95
N ILE A 62 -6.21 0.09 -11.29
CA ILE A 62 -7.02 -0.59 -12.31
C ILE A 62 -7.61 -1.86 -11.68
N ILE A 63 -8.90 -2.11 -11.89
CA ILE A 63 -9.50 -3.38 -11.46
C ILE A 63 -9.16 -4.46 -12.50
N ASP A 64 -8.86 -5.68 -12.06
CA ASP A 64 -8.41 -6.79 -12.92
C ASP A 64 -9.34 -7.13 -14.11
N ASN A 65 -10.63 -6.83 -13.99
CA ASN A 65 -11.64 -7.03 -15.02
C ASN A 65 -11.86 -5.80 -15.93
N GLU A 66 -11.14 -4.70 -15.71
CA GLU A 66 -11.16 -3.51 -16.55
C GLU A 66 -10.16 -3.64 -17.71
N LYS A 67 -10.36 -2.84 -18.76
CA LYS A 67 -9.43 -2.80 -19.88
C LYS A 67 -8.09 -2.21 -19.44
N GLN A 68 -7.03 -3.02 -19.54
CA GLN A 68 -5.67 -2.60 -19.22
C GLN A 68 -5.07 -1.76 -20.36
N PRO A 69 -4.23 -0.76 -20.04
CA PRO A 69 -3.52 0.01 -21.06
C PRO A 69 -2.45 -0.85 -21.74
N GLN A 70 -2.11 -0.50 -22.98
CA GLN A 70 -1.26 -1.32 -23.83
C GLN A 70 0.18 -1.42 -23.33
N ASP A 71 0.69 -0.40 -22.63
CA ASP A 71 2.00 -0.43 -21.99
C ASP A 71 2.07 -1.47 -20.86
N LEU A 72 1.03 -1.58 -20.04
CA LEU A 72 0.93 -2.60 -18.99
C LEU A 72 0.80 -4.01 -19.57
N TYR A 73 0.07 -4.17 -20.68
CA TYR A 73 -0.02 -5.47 -21.37
C TYR A 73 1.35 -5.93 -21.90
N ASN A 74 2.12 -4.98 -22.46
CA ASN A 74 3.46 -5.27 -22.99
C ASN A 74 4.51 -5.47 -21.89
N ASN A 75 4.34 -4.83 -20.73
CA ASN A 75 5.23 -4.97 -19.58
C ASN A 75 4.42 -5.09 -18.26
N PRO A 76 4.08 -6.32 -17.84
CA PRO A 76 3.28 -6.55 -16.63
C PRO A 76 3.99 -6.16 -15.34
N CYS A 77 5.33 -6.05 -15.36
CA CYS A 77 6.12 -5.64 -14.19
C CYS A 77 6.03 -4.14 -13.88
N LEU A 78 5.33 -3.36 -14.71
CA LEU A 78 4.97 -1.97 -14.41
C LEU A 78 3.89 -1.84 -13.32
N ALA A 79 3.22 -2.96 -12.98
CA ALA A 79 2.18 -3.00 -11.97
C ALA A 79 2.59 -3.79 -10.73
N LEU A 80 2.04 -3.35 -9.59
CA LEU A 80 1.90 -4.19 -8.39
C LEU A 80 0.50 -4.78 -8.34
N ARG A 81 0.39 -6.01 -7.87
CA ARG A 81 -0.88 -6.64 -7.53
C ARG A 81 -1.21 -6.37 -6.08
N THR A 82 -2.46 -6.01 -5.81
CA THR A 82 -2.95 -5.78 -4.45
C THR A 82 -3.67 -7.01 -3.94
N GLU A 83 -3.30 -7.44 -2.75
CA GLU A 83 -4.05 -8.39 -1.95
C GLU A 83 -4.50 -7.71 -0.65
N VAL A 84 -5.64 -8.14 -0.12
CA VAL A 84 -6.10 -7.74 1.21
C VAL A 84 -6.32 -9.01 2.02
N SER A 85 -5.46 -9.22 3.00
CA SER A 85 -5.56 -10.33 3.95
C SER A 85 -6.51 -9.95 5.08
N GLU A 86 -7.45 -10.85 5.40
CA GLU A 86 -8.40 -10.67 6.49
C GLU A 86 -8.01 -11.57 7.68
N ASN A 87 -7.74 -10.96 8.84
CA ASN A 87 -7.43 -11.64 10.11
C ASN A 87 -8.43 -11.26 11.22
N SER A 88 -9.69 -11.13 10.85
CA SER A 88 -10.79 -10.73 11.72
C SER A 88 -11.09 -11.76 12.80
N ASN A 89 -11.65 -11.29 13.93
CA ASN A 89 -12.23 -12.12 14.98
C ASN A 89 -13.66 -11.65 15.32
N LEU A 90 -14.33 -12.32 16.26
CA LEU A 90 -15.75 -12.07 16.57
C LEU A 90 -16.08 -10.60 16.92
N PHE A 91 -15.11 -9.84 17.42
CA PHE A 91 -15.32 -8.48 17.94
C PHE A 91 -14.55 -7.41 17.16
N THR A 92 -13.71 -7.79 16.20
CA THR A 92 -12.80 -6.85 15.52
C THR A 92 -12.52 -7.33 14.10
N THR A 93 -12.82 -6.47 13.14
CA THR A 93 -12.40 -6.64 11.75
C THR A 93 -10.95 -6.21 11.61
N LYS A 94 -10.12 -7.05 10.99
CA LYS A 94 -8.69 -6.74 10.78
C LYS A 94 -8.31 -7.00 9.33
N LEU A 95 -7.74 -6.00 8.69
CA LEU A 95 -7.31 -6.07 7.29
C LEU A 95 -5.86 -5.62 7.16
N THR A 96 -5.11 -6.32 6.32
CA THR A 96 -3.73 -5.98 5.95
C THR A 96 -3.62 -5.92 4.43
N ILE A 97 -3.00 -4.86 3.90
CA ILE A 97 -2.80 -4.69 2.46
C ILE A 97 -1.41 -5.19 2.11
N ILE A 98 -1.33 -6.04 1.09
CA ILE A 98 -0.07 -6.61 0.58
C ILE A 98 0.06 -6.22 -0.89
N LEU A 99 1.23 -5.73 -1.27
CA LEU A 99 1.57 -5.40 -2.65
C LEU A 99 2.66 -6.35 -3.14
N THR A 100 2.38 -7.04 -4.23
CA THR A 100 3.30 -7.99 -4.86
C THR A 100 3.66 -7.58 -6.27
N ASP A 101 4.88 -7.90 -6.69
CA ASP A 101 5.34 -7.64 -8.06
C ASP A 101 4.92 -8.77 -9.03
N CYS A 102 5.30 -8.61 -10.30
CA CYS A 102 5.07 -9.60 -11.35
C CYS A 102 5.75 -10.97 -11.10
N ARG A 103 6.75 -11.02 -10.21
CA ARG A 103 7.48 -12.24 -9.80
C ARG A 103 6.89 -12.86 -8.53
N ASN A 104 5.74 -12.36 -8.07
CA ASN A 104 5.10 -12.75 -6.81
C ASN A 104 5.94 -12.46 -5.56
N THR A 105 6.85 -11.48 -5.64
CA THR A 105 7.63 -11.01 -4.49
C THR A 105 6.83 -9.94 -3.76
N VAL A 106 6.72 -10.05 -2.44
CA VAL A 106 6.09 -9.01 -1.61
C VAL A 106 7.01 -7.79 -1.57
N VAL A 107 6.53 -6.68 -2.13
CA VAL A 107 7.24 -5.39 -2.16
C VAL A 107 6.85 -4.54 -0.97
N PHE A 108 5.61 -4.67 -0.51
CA PHE A 108 5.12 -3.90 0.62
C PHE A 108 4.01 -4.64 1.36
N THR A 109 4.02 -4.53 2.69
CA THR A 109 2.95 -4.98 3.58
C THR A 109 2.60 -3.84 4.52
N SER A 110 1.32 -3.48 4.58
CA SER A 110 0.85 -2.43 5.48
C SER A 110 0.88 -2.88 6.94
N GLU A 111 0.84 -1.92 7.86
CA GLU A 111 0.37 -2.22 9.22
C GLU A 111 -1.08 -2.73 9.18
N GLU A 112 -1.43 -3.52 10.19
CA GLU A 112 -2.78 -4.09 10.35
C GLU A 112 -3.79 -2.97 10.69
N GLY A 113 -4.77 -2.77 9.82
CA GLY A 113 -5.90 -1.90 10.08
C GLY A 113 -6.99 -2.61 10.85
N LYS A 114 -7.56 -1.96 11.87
CA LYS A 114 -8.53 -2.57 12.80
C LYS A 114 -9.79 -1.76 12.91
N SER A 115 -10.96 -2.40 12.90
CA SER A 115 -12.23 -1.77 13.25
C SER A 115 -12.98 -2.60 14.27
N LYS A 116 -13.65 -1.92 15.20
CA LYS A 116 -14.55 -2.51 16.20
C LYS A 116 -16.03 -2.20 15.90
N LEU A 117 -16.33 -1.67 14.71
CA LEU A 117 -17.71 -1.40 14.32
C LEU A 117 -18.46 -2.71 14.12
N LYS A 118 -19.65 -2.79 14.71
CA LYS A 118 -20.53 -3.96 14.59
C LYS A 118 -21.15 -4.10 13.19
N ASP A 119 -21.29 -2.99 12.47
CA ASP A 119 -21.73 -3.01 11.08
C ASP A 119 -20.59 -3.55 10.21
N PHE A 120 -20.79 -4.75 9.63
CA PHE A 120 -19.76 -5.43 8.85
C PHE A 120 -19.22 -4.56 7.71
N LYS A 121 -20.09 -3.91 6.93
CA LYS A 121 -19.66 -3.10 5.80
C LYS A 121 -18.78 -1.93 6.26
N LYS A 122 -19.26 -1.16 7.25
CA LYS A 122 -18.52 -0.02 7.79
C LYS A 122 -17.23 -0.46 8.47
N GLY A 123 -17.25 -1.58 9.18
CA GLY A 123 -16.08 -2.14 9.86
C GLY A 123 -14.96 -2.50 8.89
N HIS A 124 -15.27 -3.17 7.78
CA HIS A 124 -14.28 -3.49 6.76
C HIS A 124 -13.75 -2.23 6.07
N GLN A 125 -14.63 -1.27 5.76
CA GLN A 125 -14.21 0.00 5.15
C GLN A 125 -13.32 0.83 6.06
N GLU A 126 -13.57 0.84 7.38
CA GLU A 126 -12.72 1.51 8.36
C GLU A 126 -11.38 0.78 8.50
N ALA A 127 -11.39 -0.54 8.68
CA ALA A 127 -10.17 -1.34 8.78
C ALA A 127 -9.27 -1.16 7.55
N LEU A 128 -9.84 -1.15 6.35
CA LEU A 128 -9.09 -0.92 5.11
C LEU A 128 -8.46 0.48 5.07
N ARG A 129 -9.22 1.52 5.46
CA ARG A 129 -8.67 2.90 5.53
C ARG A 129 -7.54 3.01 6.55
N MET A 130 -7.63 2.29 7.66
CA MET A 130 -6.57 2.25 8.67
C MET A 130 -5.32 1.56 8.14
N ALA A 131 -5.46 0.39 7.49
CA ALA A 131 -4.33 -0.29 6.84
C ALA A 131 -3.66 0.61 5.79
N PHE A 132 -4.45 1.31 4.98
CA PHE A 132 -3.97 2.22 3.95
C PHE A 132 -3.20 3.44 4.48
N ARG A 133 -3.23 3.74 5.78
CA ARG A 133 -2.39 4.81 6.36
C ARG A 133 -0.90 4.53 6.16
N SER A 134 -0.50 3.26 6.22
CA SER A 134 0.88 2.85 5.98
C SER A 134 1.33 3.23 4.57
N ILE A 135 0.47 3.05 3.57
CA ILE A 135 0.72 3.43 2.18
C ILE A 135 0.73 4.96 2.02
N GLN A 136 -0.17 5.66 2.71
CA GLN A 136 -0.22 7.12 2.66
C GLN A 136 1.04 7.78 3.21
N ALA A 137 1.68 7.16 4.21
CA ALA A 137 2.90 7.65 4.85
C ALA A 137 4.14 7.53 3.97
N ILE A 138 4.10 6.70 2.92
CA ILE A 138 5.20 6.56 1.96
C ILE A 138 5.19 7.75 1.02
N ASP A 139 6.33 8.41 0.84
CA ASP A 139 6.47 9.37 -0.26
C ASP A 139 6.51 8.56 -1.56
N TYR A 140 5.61 8.85 -2.50
CA TYR A 140 5.52 8.12 -3.77
C TYR A 140 5.64 9.12 -4.90
N SER A 141 6.62 8.89 -5.75
CA SER A 141 6.81 9.65 -6.99
C SER A 141 7.34 8.72 -8.05
N PHE A 142 6.48 8.32 -8.98
CA PHE A 142 6.86 7.43 -10.07
C PHE A 142 8.13 7.90 -10.81
N ASP A 143 9.18 7.05 -10.84
CA ASP A 143 10.43 7.31 -11.55
C ASP A 143 10.64 6.27 -12.66
N GLN A 144 10.51 6.72 -13.90
CA GLN A 144 10.70 5.88 -15.09
C GLN A 144 12.10 5.25 -15.19
N ARG A 145 13.13 5.83 -14.56
CA ARG A 145 14.51 5.30 -14.61
C ARG A 145 14.65 3.98 -13.86
N LEU A 146 13.84 3.77 -12.82
CA LEU A 146 13.86 2.54 -12.02
C LEU A 146 13.31 1.34 -12.81
N VAL A 147 12.38 1.59 -13.74
CA VAL A 147 11.77 0.57 -14.60
C VAL A 147 12.80 -0.09 -15.53
N ILE A 148 13.79 0.66 -16.02
CA ILE A 148 14.74 0.20 -17.05
C ILE A 148 15.81 -0.74 -16.46
N THR A 149 15.96 -0.77 -15.14
CA THR A 149 17.08 -1.45 -14.46
C THR A 149 16.72 -2.85 -13.92
N ARG A 150 15.49 -3.34 -14.13
CA ARG A 150 14.93 -4.52 -13.42
C ARG A 150 14.52 -5.69 -14.32
#